data_AF-A0A1C7GSE0-F1
#
_entry.id   AF-A0A1C7GSE0-F1
#
_cell.length_a   1.000
_cell.length_b   1.000
_cell.length_c   1.000
_cell.angle_alpha   90.00
_cell.angle_beta   90.00
_cell.angle_gamma   90.00
#
_symmetry.space_group_name_H-M   'P 1'
#
loop_
_entity.id
_entity.type
_entity.pdbx_description
1 polymer ?
#
loop_
_entity_poly.entity_id
_entity_poly.type
_entity_poly.pdbx_seq_one_letter_code
_entity_poly.pdbx_strand_id
1 'polypeptide(L)'
;MLDSVKTGRKITDLRKSRGLTQEELAGRLNISPQAVSKWENGRAMPELSLLVELAEALGSTIDAIIFPEAACPAANANFEQILLPYAPIADFSGRTWPRSMAYPALLQAVKLFMGLEEHRDSMGRQINDDTEYVLQSAFTSICFGYSWGAEDALESGLSTLGLRGEVHRGGDYGEEDFIRLAVENILSGYPVLILPREYSDMILATGFSHRGKVMKGLSFLDGDDEKNSVMSFGQLKSFSEWYVKKPDLLLIKPGTKPVSLSEKCREALKNGLALLQNERSVSGEPLVGYGLVIYDNWRRELQKESNQDMAAIECLSPHIFIHYEGKLRIKQFLELCMRLIDGLDSRPITAAVSKYEEIAGMCEKFLGDLKAPETAGEAKEKRKVLMAILQRSKELEIDALREISSVI
;
A
#
# COMPACT_ATOMS: atom_id res chain seq x y z
N MET A 1 34.56 30.19 -1.74
CA MET A 1 35.33 30.38 -2.99
C MET A 1 36.02 29.07 -3.28
N LEU A 2 36.10 28.64 -4.55
CA LEU A 2 36.76 27.38 -4.91
C LEU A 2 38.27 27.47 -4.64
N ASP A 3 38.84 26.44 -4.00
CA ASP A 3 40.25 26.38 -3.65
C ASP A 3 41.00 25.45 -4.61
N SER A 4 41.69 26.04 -5.58
CA SER A 4 42.40 25.29 -6.61
C SER A 4 43.52 24.40 -6.06
N VAL A 5 44.15 24.79 -4.96
CA VAL A 5 45.23 24.01 -4.33
C VAL A 5 44.66 22.77 -3.65
N LYS A 6 43.49 22.89 -3.01
CA LYS A 6 42.82 21.73 -2.40
C LYS A 6 42.22 20.80 -3.46
N THR A 7 41.54 21.35 -4.46
CA THR A 7 41.02 20.57 -5.60
C THR A 7 42.15 19.83 -6.33
N GLY A 8 43.28 20.48 -6.59
CA GLY A 8 44.44 19.85 -7.24
C GLY A 8 45.01 18.67 -6.46
N ARG A 9 45.15 18.81 -5.14
CA ARG A 9 45.56 17.71 -4.26
C ARG A 9 44.58 16.54 -4.32
N LYS A 10 43.27 16.82 -4.28
CA LYS A 10 42.25 15.79 -4.35
C LYS A 10 42.25 15.03 -5.68
N ILE A 11 42.43 15.73 -6.80
CA ILE A 11 42.59 15.11 -8.13
C ILE A 11 43.81 14.18 -8.14
N THR A 12 44.93 14.63 -7.56
CA THR A 12 46.15 13.83 -7.44
C THR A 12 45.91 12.53 -6.66
N ASP A 13 45.23 12.63 -5.52
CA ASP A 13 44.96 11.50 -4.63
C ASP A 13 44.03 10.47 -5.29
N LEU A 14 42.95 10.94 -5.90
CA LEU A 14 42.00 10.08 -6.63
C LEU A 14 42.63 9.42 -7.86
N ARG A 15 43.46 10.15 -8.61
CA ARG A 15 44.17 9.59 -9.76
C ARG A 15 45.12 8.47 -9.32
N LYS A 16 45.90 8.70 -8.27
CA LYS A 16 46.84 7.72 -7.72
C LYS A 16 46.13 6.51 -7.13
N SER A 17 45.01 6.69 -6.44
CA SER A 17 44.24 5.56 -5.88
C SER A 17 43.64 4.65 -6.96
N ARG A 18 43.44 5.19 -8.17
CA ARG A 18 43.05 4.44 -9.37
C ARG A 18 44.22 3.84 -10.15
N GLY A 19 45.46 4.03 -9.67
CA GLY A 19 46.67 3.55 -10.35
C GLY A 19 46.97 4.24 -11.67
N LEU A 20 46.40 5.42 -11.93
CA LEU A 20 46.55 6.15 -13.19
C LEU A 20 47.76 7.10 -13.17
N THR A 21 48.46 7.21 -14.28
CA THR A 21 49.44 8.27 -14.58
C THR A 21 48.73 9.56 -15.04
N GLN A 22 49.44 10.70 -15.04
CA GLN A 22 48.86 11.95 -15.53
C GLN A 22 48.52 11.85 -17.02
N GLU A 23 49.34 11.12 -17.78
CA GLU A 23 49.17 10.83 -19.20
C GLU A 23 47.92 9.99 -19.45
N GLU A 24 47.68 8.95 -18.66
CA GLU A 24 46.47 8.11 -18.78
C GLU A 24 45.20 8.87 -18.43
N LEU A 25 45.23 9.70 -17.37
CA LEU A 25 44.08 10.55 -17.03
C LEU A 25 43.81 11.57 -18.14
N ALA A 26 44.87 12.22 -18.66
CA ALA A 26 44.74 13.18 -19.75
C ALA A 26 44.20 12.53 -21.03
N GLY A 27 44.64 11.32 -21.34
CA GLY A 27 44.15 10.54 -22.47
C GLY A 27 42.67 10.18 -22.34
N ARG A 28 42.20 9.85 -21.14
CA ARG A 28 40.77 9.58 -20.87
C ARG A 28 39.88 10.82 -21.05
N LEU A 29 40.43 12.01 -20.78
CA LEU A 29 39.71 13.28 -20.87
C LEU A 29 39.97 14.02 -22.20
N ASN A 30 40.72 13.41 -23.11
CA ASN A 30 41.13 14.01 -24.39
C ASN A 30 41.77 15.41 -24.25
N ILE A 31 42.62 15.58 -23.23
CA ILE A 31 43.37 16.81 -22.96
C ILE A 31 44.87 16.56 -22.92
N SER A 32 45.65 17.64 -22.81
CA SER A 32 47.09 17.52 -22.61
C SER A 32 47.44 17.07 -21.18
N PRO A 33 48.49 16.24 -20.97
CA PRO A 33 49.01 15.94 -19.62
C PRO A 33 49.41 17.19 -18.83
N GLN A 34 49.80 18.26 -19.53
CA GLN A 34 50.11 19.56 -18.93
C GLN A 34 48.88 20.22 -18.27
N ALA A 35 47.67 20.00 -18.80
CA ALA A 35 46.44 20.48 -18.20
C ALA A 35 46.18 19.78 -16.86
N VAL A 36 46.30 18.45 -16.82
CA VAL A 36 46.21 17.65 -15.59
C VAL A 36 47.26 18.10 -14.57
N SER A 37 48.51 18.30 -15.00
CA SER A 37 49.58 18.80 -14.13
C SER A 37 49.28 20.20 -13.56
N LYS A 38 48.69 21.11 -14.34
CA LYS A 38 48.27 22.43 -13.85
C LYS A 38 47.16 22.33 -12.81
N TRP A 39 46.21 21.40 -12.99
CA TRP A 39 45.16 21.14 -12.01
C TRP A 39 45.75 20.60 -10.71
N GLU A 40 46.58 19.56 -10.79
CA GLU A 40 47.16 18.90 -9.62
C GLU A 40 48.04 19.82 -8.78
N ASN A 41 48.73 20.76 -9.42
CA ASN A 41 49.56 21.77 -8.75
C ASN A 41 48.77 23.01 -8.30
N GLY A 42 47.45 23.03 -8.46
CA GLY A 42 46.56 24.14 -8.07
C GLY A 42 46.75 25.42 -8.89
N ARG A 43 47.44 25.32 -10.04
CA ARG A 43 47.73 26.46 -10.94
C ARG A 43 46.58 26.78 -11.89
N ALA A 44 45.65 25.86 -12.07
CA ALA A 44 44.42 26.03 -12.81
C ALA A 44 43.32 25.14 -12.21
N MET A 45 42.06 25.45 -12.50
CA MET A 45 40.93 24.57 -12.22
C MET A 45 40.57 23.77 -13.47
N PRO A 46 40.00 22.55 -13.30
CA PRO A 46 39.32 21.90 -14.41
C PRO A 46 38.18 22.76 -14.92
N GLU A 47 38.01 22.79 -16.24
CA GLU A 47 36.89 23.48 -16.87
C GLU A 47 35.58 22.76 -16.52
N LEU A 48 34.48 23.52 -16.40
CA LEU A 48 33.16 22.98 -16.07
C LEU A 48 32.74 21.84 -17.00
N SER A 49 33.05 21.97 -18.28
CA SER A 49 32.81 20.96 -19.33
C SER A 49 33.50 19.63 -19.07
N LEU A 50 34.64 19.64 -18.38
CA LEU A 50 35.46 18.44 -18.12
C LEU A 50 35.13 17.79 -16.78
N LEU A 51 34.30 18.40 -15.94
CA LEU A 51 34.07 17.92 -14.57
C LEU A 51 33.32 16.59 -14.52
N VAL A 52 32.36 16.37 -15.43
CA VAL A 52 31.62 15.10 -15.51
C VAL A 52 32.57 13.96 -15.89
N GLU A 53 33.31 14.14 -16.98
CA GLU A 53 34.28 13.16 -17.48
C GLU A 53 35.42 12.91 -16.47
N LEU A 54 35.88 13.96 -15.79
CA LEU A 54 36.88 13.87 -14.73
C LEU A 54 36.35 13.07 -13.53
N ALA A 55 35.11 13.31 -13.11
CA ALA A 55 34.47 12.58 -12.02
C ALA A 55 34.33 11.09 -12.36
N GLU A 56 33.91 10.76 -13.58
CA GLU A 56 33.83 9.37 -14.06
C GLU A 56 35.20 8.69 -14.14
N ALA A 57 36.20 9.37 -14.73
CA ALA A 57 37.56 8.83 -14.89
C ALA A 57 38.25 8.53 -13.55
N LEU A 58 37.95 9.33 -12.52
CA LEU A 58 38.43 9.17 -11.16
C LEU A 58 37.49 8.30 -10.29
N GLY A 59 36.31 7.97 -10.81
CA GLY A 59 35.16 7.38 -10.14
C GLY A 59 34.89 8.03 -8.77
N SER A 60 34.58 9.31 -8.82
CA SER A 60 34.18 10.17 -7.71
C SER A 60 33.00 11.05 -8.14
N THR A 61 32.56 11.99 -7.29
CA THR A 61 31.58 13.02 -7.66
C THR A 61 32.29 14.36 -7.89
N ILE A 62 31.65 15.26 -8.64
CA ILE A 62 32.16 16.62 -8.86
C ILE A 62 32.36 17.34 -7.51
N ASP A 63 31.40 17.22 -6.60
CA ASP A 63 31.48 17.78 -5.25
C ASP A 63 32.70 17.29 -4.48
N ALA A 64 32.98 15.98 -4.52
CA ALA A 64 34.13 15.40 -3.82
C ALA A 64 35.48 15.89 -4.38
N ILE A 65 35.51 16.32 -5.65
CA ILE A 65 36.71 16.85 -6.33
C ILE A 65 36.87 18.36 -6.03
N ILE A 66 35.80 19.13 -6.18
CA ILE A 66 35.83 20.60 -6.09
C ILE A 66 35.73 21.11 -4.66
N PHE A 67 35.07 20.37 -3.77
CA PHE A 67 34.94 20.69 -2.35
C PHE A 67 35.51 19.56 -1.46
N PRO A 68 36.83 19.32 -1.49
CA PRO A 68 37.46 18.25 -0.69
C PRO A 68 37.32 18.46 0.82
N GLU A 69 36.93 19.66 1.26
CA GLU A 69 36.60 20.02 2.65
C GLU A 69 35.13 20.38 2.86
N ALA A 70 34.26 20.39 1.83
CA ALA A 70 32.83 20.29 2.13
C ALA A 70 32.73 19.02 2.95
N ALA A 71 32.23 19.16 4.18
CA ALA A 71 32.22 18.08 5.15
C ALA A 71 31.86 16.82 4.39
N CYS A 72 32.82 15.90 4.23
CA CYS A 72 32.44 14.52 4.01
C CYS A 72 31.41 14.34 5.11
N PRO A 73 30.17 13.96 4.76
CA PRO A 73 29.29 13.46 5.78
C PRO A 73 30.15 12.55 6.62
N ALA A 74 30.22 12.78 7.93
CA ALA A 74 31.04 11.95 8.81
C ALA A 74 30.86 10.49 8.38
N ALA A 75 31.84 9.61 8.54
CA ALA A 75 31.68 8.21 8.11
C ALA A 75 30.37 7.55 8.64
N ASN A 76 29.76 8.16 9.67
CA ASN A 76 28.51 7.82 10.33
C ASN A 76 27.38 8.86 10.14
N ALA A 77 27.54 9.87 9.28
CA ALA A 77 26.50 10.85 8.99
C ALA A 77 25.36 10.14 8.26
N ASN A 78 24.27 10.03 8.98
CA ASN A 78 23.05 9.42 8.50
C ASN A 78 22.19 10.50 7.85
N PHE A 79 22.09 10.50 6.52
CA PHE A 79 21.10 11.31 5.83
C PHE A 79 19.77 10.60 5.80
N GLU A 80 18.73 11.36 6.10
CA GLU A 80 17.36 10.96 5.84
C GLU A 80 16.95 11.56 4.49
N GLN A 81 16.53 10.69 3.57
CA GLN A 81 15.97 11.06 2.28
C GLN A 81 14.46 10.85 2.38
N ILE A 82 13.68 11.92 2.28
CA ILE A 82 12.21 11.87 2.34
C ILE A 82 11.64 12.46 1.06
N LEU A 83 10.81 11.69 0.36
CA LEU A 83 9.92 12.24 -0.64
C LEU A 83 8.71 12.88 0.05
N LEU A 84 8.40 14.11 -0.33
CA LEU A 84 7.20 14.79 0.11
C LEU A 84 6.03 14.46 -0.82
N PRO A 85 4.78 14.50 -0.32
CA PRO A 85 3.61 14.39 -1.18
C PRO A 85 3.62 15.39 -2.33
N TYR A 86 3.08 14.99 -3.48
CA TYR A 86 3.06 15.77 -4.71
C TYR A 86 2.08 16.97 -4.65
N ALA A 87 1.15 16.94 -3.70
CA ALA A 87 0.28 18.07 -3.39
C ALA A 87 -0.02 18.13 -1.87
N PRO A 88 -0.33 19.31 -1.31
CA PRO A 88 -0.72 19.45 0.10
C PRO A 88 -1.93 18.57 0.46
N ILE A 89 -1.93 18.00 1.66
CA ILE A 89 -2.99 17.12 2.17
C ILE A 89 -3.60 17.76 3.41
N ALA A 90 -4.93 17.76 3.51
CA ALA A 90 -5.65 18.20 4.69
C ALA A 90 -5.61 17.13 5.79
N ASP A 91 -5.91 17.52 7.03
CA ASP A 91 -6.15 16.54 8.09
C ASP A 91 -7.33 15.61 7.71
N PHE A 92 -7.34 14.42 8.29
CA PHE A 92 -8.37 13.43 7.99
C PHE A 92 -9.78 14.01 8.17
N SER A 93 -10.60 13.90 7.12
CA SER A 93 -11.94 14.51 7.03
C SER A 93 -13.09 13.51 6.86
N GLY A 94 -12.77 12.21 6.80
CA GLY A 94 -13.75 11.13 6.73
C GLY A 94 -14.37 10.80 8.09
N ARG A 95 -15.19 9.76 8.12
CA ARG A 95 -15.78 9.27 9.38
C ARG A 95 -14.73 8.49 10.15
N THR A 96 -14.77 8.61 11.48
CA THR A 96 -13.77 8.00 12.39
C THR A 96 -13.90 6.49 12.53
N TRP A 97 -14.81 5.82 11.80
CA TRP A 97 -15.10 4.40 12.01
C TRP A 97 -15.87 3.75 10.84
N PRO A 98 -15.60 2.47 10.46
CA PRO A 98 -14.37 1.66 10.59
C PRO A 98 -13.52 1.60 9.30
N ARG A 99 -12.21 1.36 9.41
CA ARG A 99 -11.24 1.19 8.30
C ARG A 99 -10.38 -0.06 8.46
N SER A 100 -10.97 -1.18 8.89
CA SER A 100 -10.23 -2.39 9.20
C SER A 100 -9.46 -3.01 8.02
N MET A 101 -9.84 -2.78 6.77
CA MET A 101 -9.08 -3.30 5.62
C MET A 101 -7.86 -2.42 5.34
N ALA A 102 -6.66 -3.01 5.35
CA ALA A 102 -5.40 -2.31 5.18
C ALA A 102 -5.15 -1.87 3.73
N TYR A 103 -5.39 -2.75 2.75
CA TYR A 103 -5.12 -2.45 1.33
C TYR A 103 -5.86 -1.22 0.79
N PRO A 104 -7.18 -1.04 1.05
CA PRO A 104 -7.88 0.16 0.59
C PRO A 104 -7.36 1.45 1.25
N ALA A 105 -7.01 1.40 2.54
CA ALA A 105 -6.39 2.53 3.23
C ALA A 105 -5.01 2.85 2.66
N LEU A 106 -4.19 1.82 2.40
CA LEU A 106 -2.88 1.97 1.79
C LEU A 106 -2.99 2.61 0.39
N LEU A 107 -3.92 2.15 -0.45
CA LEU A 107 -4.13 2.71 -1.80
C LEU A 107 -4.64 4.14 -1.76
N GLN A 108 -5.51 4.47 -0.81
CA GLN A 108 -5.91 5.85 -0.56
C GLN A 108 -4.70 6.72 -0.15
N ALA A 109 -3.82 6.22 0.71
CA ALA A 109 -2.59 6.93 1.08
C ALA A 109 -1.67 7.13 -0.14
N VAL A 110 -1.57 6.14 -1.04
CA VAL A 110 -0.85 6.28 -2.32
C VAL A 110 -1.48 7.38 -3.17
N LYS A 111 -2.80 7.39 -3.35
CA LYS A 111 -3.51 8.44 -4.13
C LYS A 111 -3.21 9.83 -3.59
N LEU A 112 -3.31 10.02 -2.27
CA LEU A 112 -2.98 11.29 -1.60
C LEU A 112 -1.51 11.66 -1.78
N PHE A 113 -0.59 10.71 -1.58
CA PHE A 113 0.84 10.96 -1.73
C PHE A 113 1.19 11.42 -3.15
N MET A 114 0.61 10.78 -4.15
CA MET A 114 0.84 11.06 -5.57
C MET A 114 0.11 12.33 -6.08
N GLY A 115 -0.66 13.02 -5.22
CA GLY A 115 -1.36 14.24 -5.60
C GLY A 115 -2.58 14.01 -6.50
N LEU A 116 -3.12 12.78 -6.50
CA LEU A 116 -4.13 12.30 -7.44
C LEU A 116 -5.56 12.40 -6.90
N GLU A 117 -5.74 12.81 -5.65
CA GLU A 117 -7.07 13.15 -5.16
C GLU A 117 -7.56 14.38 -5.91
N GLU A 118 -8.85 14.48 -6.24
CA GLU A 118 -9.45 15.63 -6.94
C GLU A 118 -10.22 16.54 -5.99
N HIS A 119 -10.75 15.97 -4.90
CA HIS A 119 -11.46 16.73 -3.89
C HIS A 119 -10.50 17.66 -3.13
N ARG A 120 -10.89 18.93 -2.98
CA ARG A 120 -10.07 19.98 -2.36
C ARG A 120 -10.84 20.67 -1.25
N ASP A 121 -10.16 20.96 -0.14
CA ASP A 121 -10.71 21.81 0.91
C ASP A 121 -10.66 23.30 0.50
N SER A 122 -11.18 24.17 1.36
CA SER A 122 -11.16 25.62 1.14
C SER A 122 -9.76 26.23 0.99
N MET A 123 -8.71 25.51 1.40
CA MET A 123 -7.31 25.93 1.29
C MET A 123 -6.60 25.29 0.08
N GLY A 124 -7.31 24.56 -0.78
CA GLY A 124 -6.73 23.88 -1.94
C GLY A 124 -5.90 22.65 -1.60
N ARG A 125 -6.07 22.07 -0.40
CA ARG A 125 -5.41 20.82 0.01
C ARG A 125 -6.27 19.63 -0.37
N GLN A 126 -5.65 18.49 -0.69
CA GLN A 126 -6.33 17.23 -0.94
C GLN A 126 -7.17 16.80 0.28
N ILE A 127 -8.41 16.38 0.04
CA ILE A 127 -9.32 15.88 1.08
C ILE A 127 -9.21 14.37 1.18
N ASN A 128 -8.93 13.85 2.37
CA ASN A 128 -9.03 12.43 2.66
C ASN A 128 -10.40 12.11 3.28
N ASP A 129 -11.30 11.51 2.50
CA ASP A 129 -12.65 11.08 2.91
C ASP A 129 -12.82 9.55 2.85
N ASP A 130 -14.04 9.02 3.00
CA ASP A 130 -14.28 7.57 2.92
C ASP A 130 -14.55 7.08 1.49
N THR A 131 -14.69 7.97 0.52
CA THR A 131 -15.09 7.62 -0.86
C THR A 131 -14.03 6.74 -1.51
N GLU A 132 -12.77 7.17 -1.49
CA GLU A 132 -11.68 6.41 -2.08
C GLU A 132 -11.47 5.07 -1.39
N TYR A 133 -11.57 5.03 -0.06
CA TYR A 133 -11.48 3.80 0.71
C TYR A 133 -12.53 2.76 0.28
N VAL A 134 -13.79 3.19 0.11
CA VAL A 134 -14.88 2.31 -0.35
C VAL A 134 -14.63 1.84 -1.77
N LEU A 135 -14.22 2.73 -2.68
CA LEU A 135 -13.91 2.38 -4.07
C LEU A 135 -12.78 1.36 -4.14
N GLN A 136 -11.67 1.61 -3.46
CA GLN A 136 -10.52 0.71 -3.46
C GLN A 136 -10.86 -0.64 -2.81
N SER A 137 -11.74 -0.69 -1.81
CA SER A 137 -12.21 -1.97 -1.25
C SER A 137 -12.95 -2.85 -2.27
N ALA A 138 -13.65 -2.23 -3.23
CA ALA A 138 -14.32 -2.93 -4.32
C ALA A 138 -13.39 -3.22 -5.49
N PHE A 139 -12.51 -2.29 -5.88
CA PHE A 139 -11.58 -2.46 -7.00
C PHE A 139 -10.53 -3.55 -6.75
N THR A 140 -10.15 -3.71 -5.47
CA THR A 140 -9.30 -4.81 -5.00
C THR A 140 -10.07 -6.10 -4.73
N SER A 141 -11.40 -6.08 -4.89
CA SER A 141 -12.35 -7.16 -4.55
C SER A 141 -12.41 -7.58 -3.07
N ILE A 142 -11.67 -6.91 -2.18
CA ILE A 142 -11.55 -7.27 -0.77
C ILE A 142 -12.90 -7.24 -0.06
N CYS A 143 -13.78 -6.27 -0.37
CA CYS A 143 -15.09 -6.21 0.29
C CYS A 143 -16.04 -7.35 -0.13
N PHE A 144 -15.77 -8.06 -1.24
CA PHE A 144 -16.62 -9.13 -1.77
C PHE A 144 -16.32 -10.51 -1.20
N GLY A 145 -15.26 -10.68 -0.41
CA GLY A 145 -15.04 -11.91 0.34
C GLY A 145 -13.63 -12.07 0.90
N TYR A 146 -13.41 -13.17 1.60
CA TYR A 146 -12.14 -13.49 2.22
C TYR A 146 -11.25 -14.21 1.22
N SER A 147 -10.40 -13.49 0.50
CA SER A 147 -9.38 -14.17 -0.29
C SER A 147 -8.01 -13.58 -0.06
N TRP A 148 -7.21 -14.34 0.69
CA TRP A 148 -5.76 -14.34 0.59
C TRP A 148 -5.38 -14.79 -0.83
N GLY A 149 -5.35 -13.83 -1.75
CA GLY A 149 -4.91 -13.95 -3.13
C GLY A 149 -4.43 -12.57 -3.57
N ALA A 150 -3.42 -12.05 -2.86
CA ALA A 150 -3.04 -10.64 -2.83
C ALA A 150 -2.38 -10.14 -4.12
N GLU A 151 -1.94 -11.02 -5.02
CA GLU A 151 -1.13 -10.61 -6.17
C GLU A 151 -1.94 -9.77 -7.17
N ASP A 152 -3.22 -10.05 -7.40
CA ASP A 152 -4.05 -9.31 -8.37
C ASP A 152 -4.70 -8.03 -7.77
N ALA A 153 -4.87 -7.98 -6.45
CA ALA A 153 -5.63 -6.93 -5.77
C ALA A 153 -4.95 -5.55 -5.88
N LEU A 154 -3.65 -5.48 -5.54
CA LEU A 154 -2.88 -4.23 -5.56
C LEU A 154 -2.71 -3.66 -6.97
N GLU A 155 -2.47 -4.52 -7.97
CA GLU A 155 -2.31 -4.07 -9.35
C GLU A 155 -3.62 -3.47 -9.88
N SER A 156 -4.77 -4.10 -9.60
CA SER A 156 -6.08 -3.54 -9.93
C SER A 156 -6.26 -2.14 -9.33
N GLY A 157 -5.96 -1.98 -8.03
CA GLY A 157 -6.04 -0.69 -7.35
C GLY A 157 -5.11 0.37 -7.92
N LEU A 158 -3.82 0.07 -8.09
CA LEU A 158 -2.83 1.00 -8.63
C LEU A 158 -3.17 1.44 -10.06
N SER A 159 -3.70 0.53 -10.89
CA SER A 159 -4.10 0.86 -12.27
C SER A 159 -5.18 1.94 -12.33
N THR A 160 -6.07 2.01 -11.33
CA THR A 160 -7.09 3.07 -11.24
C THR A 160 -6.49 4.45 -10.98
N LEU A 161 -5.27 4.49 -10.43
CA LEU A 161 -4.53 5.71 -10.14
C LEU A 161 -3.56 6.08 -11.28
N GLY A 162 -3.55 5.35 -12.40
CA GLY A 162 -2.55 5.51 -13.46
C GLY A 162 -1.15 5.09 -13.04
N LEU A 163 -1.05 4.19 -12.06
CA LEU A 163 0.18 3.62 -11.53
C LEU A 163 0.24 2.13 -11.86
N ARG A 164 1.42 1.53 -11.71
CA ARG A 164 1.61 0.07 -11.78
C ARG A 164 2.52 -0.39 -10.66
N GLY A 165 2.37 -1.63 -10.23
CA GLY A 165 3.24 -2.27 -9.27
C GLY A 165 4.24 -3.20 -9.93
N GLU A 166 5.53 -3.04 -9.62
CA GLU A 166 6.56 -4.03 -9.93
C GLU A 166 6.89 -4.82 -8.67
N VAL A 167 6.50 -6.10 -8.63
CA VAL A 167 6.63 -6.95 -7.43
C VAL A 167 7.96 -7.70 -7.44
N HIS A 168 8.72 -7.54 -6.37
CA HIS A 168 9.95 -8.27 -6.07
C HIS A 168 9.74 -9.13 -4.83
N ARG A 169 9.74 -10.45 -5.02
CA ARG A 169 9.55 -11.40 -3.94
C ARG A 169 10.80 -11.47 -3.06
N GLY A 170 10.68 -11.19 -1.75
CA GLY A 170 11.85 -11.10 -0.86
C GLY A 170 12.70 -12.38 -0.78
N GLY A 171 12.11 -13.54 -1.11
CA GLY A 171 12.83 -14.81 -1.20
C GLY A 171 13.90 -14.86 -2.30
N ASP A 172 13.78 -14.03 -3.34
CA ASP A 172 14.56 -14.13 -4.57
C ASP A 172 15.80 -13.21 -4.60
N TYR A 173 15.98 -12.36 -3.58
CA TYR A 173 17.02 -11.31 -3.54
C TYR A 173 17.91 -11.43 -2.30
N GLY A 174 19.17 -11.00 -2.43
CA GLY A 174 20.04 -10.72 -1.29
C GLY A 174 19.63 -9.43 -0.58
N GLU A 175 19.92 -9.30 0.71
CA GLU A 175 19.51 -8.13 1.51
C GLU A 175 19.96 -6.80 0.91
N GLU A 176 21.24 -6.71 0.49
CA GLU A 176 21.78 -5.46 -0.07
C GLU A 176 21.12 -5.08 -1.40
N ASP A 177 20.83 -6.06 -2.26
CA ASP A 177 20.13 -5.82 -3.53
C ASP A 177 18.68 -5.40 -3.29
N PHE A 178 18.01 -6.02 -2.33
CA PHE A 178 16.62 -5.71 -1.98
C PHE A 178 16.49 -4.30 -1.39
N ILE A 179 17.41 -3.92 -0.51
CA ILE A 179 17.51 -2.55 0.02
C ILE A 179 17.79 -1.56 -1.10
N ARG A 180 18.71 -1.89 -2.02
CA ARG A 180 19.06 -1.04 -3.16
C ARG A 180 17.84 -0.77 -4.06
N LEU A 181 17.06 -1.80 -4.39
CA LEU A 181 15.83 -1.65 -5.20
C LEU A 181 14.85 -0.63 -4.59
N ALA A 182 14.60 -0.75 -3.28
CA ALA A 182 13.70 0.17 -2.59
C ALA A 182 14.23 1.61 -2.58
N VAL A 183 15.52 1.78 -2.29
CA VAL A 183 16.20 3.08 -2.27
C VAL A 183 16.18 3.73 -3.64
N GLU A 184 16.55 3.00 -4.70
CA GLU A 184 16.56 3.52 -6.07
C GLU A 184 15.16 3.93 -6.53
N ASN A 185 14.12 3.20 -6.15
CA ASN A 185 12.75 3.60 -6.47
C ASN A 185 12.31 4.88 -5.77
N ILE A 186 12.61 5.01 -4.46
CA ILE A 186 12.34 6.25 -3.71
C ILE A 186 13.12 7.42 -4.34
N LEU A 187 14.40 7.23 -4.69
CA LEU A 187 15.18 8.28 -5.35
C LEU A 187 14.66 8.64 -6.75
N SER A 188 13.92 7.74 -7.41
CA SER A 188 13.25 8.03 -8.68
C SER A 188 11.96 8.85 -8.54
N GLY A 189 11.54 9.17 -7.30
CA GLY A 189 10.37 9.99 -6.99
C GLY A 189 9.12 9.21 -6.60
N TYR A 190 9.17 7.87 -6.59
CA TYR A 190 8.00 7.03 -6.31
C TYR A 190 8.16 6.26 -4.99
N PRO A 191 7.08 6.13 -4.19
CA PRO A 191 7.12 5.36 -2.96
C PRO A 191 7.24 3.85 -3.24
N VAL A 192 7.51 3.08 -2.20
CA VAL A 192 7.50 1.61 -2.26
C VAL A 192 6.57 1.04 -1.21
N LEU A 193 6.00 -0.13 -1.50
CA LEU A 193 5.21 -0.89 -0.54
C LEU A 193 6.03 -2.08 -0.06
N ILE A 194 6.07 -2.27 1.26
CA ILE A 194 6.65 -3.44 1.89
C ILE A 194 5.49 -4.28 2.41
N LEU A 195 5.35 -5.48 1.86
CA LEU A 195 4.20 -6.37 2.06
C LEU A 195 4.68 -7.60 2.83
N PRO A 196 4.31 -7.75 4.11
CA PRO A 196 4.78 -8.86 4.91
C PRO A 196 4.12 -10.17 4.45
N ARG A 197 4.87 -11.28 4.55
CA ARG A 197 4.37 -12.64 4.27
C ARG A 197 3.68 -13.30 5.46
N GLU A 198 3.72 -12.62 6.60
CA GLU A 198 3.05 -12.99 7.84
C GLU A 198 2.18 -11.82 8.29
N TYR A 199 1.28 -12.05 9.24
CA TYR A 199 0.43 -11.01 9.78
C TYR A 199 1.26 -9.94 10.51
N SER A 200 1.52 -8.83 9.82
CA SER A 200 2.29 -7.68 10.29
C SER A 200 1.93 -6.43 9.50
N ASP A 201 2.54 -5.30 9.85
CA ASP A 201 2.29 -4.02 9.22
C ASP A 201 2.73 -4.04 7.74
N MET A 202 1.81 -3.70 6.84
CA MET A 202 2.14 -3.24 5.49
C MET A 202 2.69 -1.83 5.60
N ILE A 203 3.74 -1.50 4.84
CA ILE A 203 4.41 -0.20 4.95
C ILE A 203 4.38 0.50 3.60
N LEU A 204 3.86 1.73 3.58
CA LEU A 204 4.07 2.69 2.50
C LEU A 204 5.30 3.52 2.84
N ALA A 205 6.45 3.19 2.25
CA ALA A 205 7.69 3.91 2.48
C ALA A 205 7.87 5.02 1.43
N THR A 206 8.05 6.25 1.90
CA THR A 206 8.29 7.45 1.09
C THR A 206 9.70 8.01 1.32
N GLY A 207 10.46 7.39 2.22
CA GLY A 207 11.81 7.81 2.52
C GLY A 207 12.62 6.72 3.21
N PHE A 208 13.90 7.02 3.46
CA PHE A 208 14.80 6.11 4.15
C PHE A 208 15.94 6.85 4.84
N SER A 209 16.62 6.12 5.73
CA SER A 209 17.88 6.50 6.34
C SER A 209 18.79 5.27 6.44
N HIS A 210 20.02 5.44 6.93
CA HIS A 210 21.01 4.38 7.13
C HIS A 210 21.23 3.55 5.87
N ARG A 211 21.33 4.23 4.71
CA ARG A 211 21.48 3.60 3.38
C ARG A 211 20.36 2.58 3.07
N GLY A 212 19.14 2.89 3.47
CA GLY A 212 17.96 2.05 3.21
C GLY A 212 17.67 1.01 4.28
N LYS A 213 18.55 0.82 5.28
CA LYS A 213 18.30 -0.13 6.37
C LYS A 213 17.13 0.27 7.28
N VAL A 214 16.79 1.55 7.30
CA VAL A 214 15.64 2.09 8.03
C VAL A 214 14.75 2.83 7.04
N MET A 215 13.56 2.31 6.79
CA MET A 215 12.55 2.97 5.95
C MET A 215 11.73 3.98 6.75
N LYS A 216 11.24 5.00 6.08
CA LYS A 216 10.42 6.08 6.64
C LYS A 216 9.08 6.10 5.91
N GLY A 217 7.99 6.00 6.63
CA GLY A 217 6.69 5.78 6.00
C GLY A 217 5.50 5.73 6.94
N LEU A 218 4.39 5.28 6.37
CA LEU A 218 3.15 4.98 7.09
C LEU A 218 2.99 3.46 7.18
N SER A 219 2.36 2.96 8.24
CA SER A 219 1.98 1.55 8.36
C SER A 219 0.48 1.36 8.30
N PHE A 220 0.07 0.17 7.86
CA PHE A 220 -1.31 -0.28 7.71
C PHE A 220 -1.40 -1.74 8.19
N LEU A 221 -2.48 -2.11 8.87
CA LEU A 221 -2.67 -3.46 9.41
C LEU A 221 -4.15 -3.83 9.35
N ASP A 222 -4.46 -5.02 8.86
CA ASP A 222 -5.85 -5.48 8.84
C ASP A 222 -6.41 -5.55 10.27
N GLY A 223 -7.65 -5.09 10.47
CA GLY A 223 -8.28 -4.99 11.80
C GLY A 223 -7.80 -3.83 12.69
N ASP A 224 -6.90 -2.96 12.22
CA ASP A 224 -6.38 -1.81 12.98
C ASP A 224 -6.92 -0.49 12.40
N ASP A 225 -8.10 -0.10 12.87
CA ASP A 225 -8.82 1.09 12.40
C ASP A 225 -8.03 2.39 12.59
N GLU A 226 -7.36 2.53 13.73
CA GLU A 226 -6.59 3.74 14.05
C GLU A 226 -5.44 3.89 13.06
N LYS A 227 -4.68 2.81 12.86
CA LYS A 227 -3.55 2.79 11.92
C LYS A 227 -4.01 3.05 10.49
N ASN A 228 -5.13 2.47 10.07
CA ASN A 228 -5.64 2.60 8.70
C ASN A 228 -6.37 3.94 8.44
N SER A 229 -6.66 4.72 9.49
CA SER A 229 -7.29 6.05 9.36
C SER A 229 -6.29 7.20 9.35
N VAL A 230 -5.11 7.02 9.97
CA VAL A 230 -4.12 8.10 10.13
C VAL A 230 -3.13 8.14 8.97
N MET A 231 -3.31 9.10 8.06
CA MET A 231 -2.44 9.30 6.88
C MET A 231 -1.62 10.60 6.97
N SER A 232 -0.77 10.71 8.00
CA SER A 232 0.03 11.93 8.26
C SER A 232 1.44 11.84 7.67
N PHE A 233 1.63 12.37 6.46
CA PHE A 233 2.94 12.41 5.80
C PHE A 233 3.94 13.38 6.45
N GLY A 234 3.49 14.23 7.39
CA GLY A 234 4.36 15.06 8.22
C GLY A 234 4.95 14.33 9.43
N GLN A 235 4.46 13.14 9.77
CA GLN A 235 4.86 12.36 10.94
C GLN A 235 5.16 10.91 10.57
N LEU A 236 6.19 10.71 9.74
CA LEU A 236 6.58 9.39 9.27
C LEU A 236 7.17 8.53 10.40
N LYS A 237 6.76 7.27 10.45
CA LYS A 237 7.32 6.24 11.34
C LYS A 237 8.62 5.69 10.74
N SER A 238 9.46 5.09 11.59
CA SER A 238 10.72 4.46 11.18
C SER A 238 10.62 2.94 11.29
N PHE A 239 11.05 2.24 10.23
CA PHE A 239 10.98 0.79 10.11
C PHE A 239 12.37 0.24 9.86
N SER A 240 13.05 -0.15 10.93
CA SER A 240 14.35 -0.82 10.88
C SER A 240 14.18 -2.28 10.50
N GLU A 241 15.18 -2.87 9.85
CA GLU A 241 15.24 -4.31 9.58
C GLU A 241 14.03 -4.85 8.77
N TRP A 242 13.34 -3.97 8.04
CA TRP A 242 12.16 -4.29 7.26
C TRP A 242 12.40 -5.42 6.24
N TYR A 243 13.63 -5.59 5.78
CA TYR A 243 14.06 -6.59 4.81
C TYR A 243 14.34 -7.98 5.43
N VAL A 244 14.54 -8.08 6.74
CA VAL A 244 15.04 -9.31 7.41
C VAL A 244 14.07 -10.48 7.26
N LYS A 245 12.76 -10.22 7.39
CA LYS A 245 11.72 -11.24 7.24
C LYS A 245 11.37 -11.56 5.78
N LYS A 246 12.16 -11.06 4.83
CA LYS A 246 11.97 -11.25 3.38
C LYS A 246 10.53 -10.94 2.94
N PRO A 247 9.99 -9.75 3.26
CA PRO A 247 8.68 -9.34 2.74
C PRO A 247 8.73 -9.26 1.22
N ASP A 248 7.57 -9.17 0.58
CA ASP A 248 7.52 -8.78 -0.82
C ASP A 248 7.63 -7.25 -0.92
N LEU A 249 8.37 -6.76 -1.91
CA LEU A 249 8.56 -5.34 -2.18
C LEU A 249 7.85 -5.01 -3.48
N LEU A 250 6.88 -4.09 -3.41
CA LEU A 250 6.23 -3.56 -4.60
C LEU A 250 6.76 -2.16 -4.87
N LEU A 251 7.44 -2.00 -6.00
CA LEU A 251 7.88 -0.69 -6.48
C LEU A 251 6.72 -0.03 -7.21
N ILE A 252 6.25 1.11 -6.70
CA ILE A 252 5.25 1.89 -7.42
C ILE A 252 5.97 2.61 -8.56
N LYS A 253 5.42 2.48 -9.77
CA LYS A 253 5.96 3.06 -11.00
C LYS A 253 4.86 3.83 -11.74
N PRO A 254 5.22 4.77 -12.63
CA PRO A 254 4.24 5.34 -13.55
C PRO A 254 3.61 4.24 -14.42
N GLY A 255 2.29 4.26 -14.53
CA GLY A 255 1.49 3.34 -15.33
C GLY A 255 0.94 3.99 -16.61
N THR A 256 0.00 3.31 -17.25
CA THR A 256 -0.78 3.86 -18.37
C THR A 256 -1.87 4.80 -17.88
N LYS A 257 -2.52 5.54 -18.79
CA LYS A 257 -3.62 6.45 -18.43
C LYS A 257 -4.71 5.73 -17.62
N PRO A 258 -5.25 6.38 -16.58
CA PRO A 258 -6.29 5.79 -15.73
C PRO A 258 -7.53 5.43 -16.56
N VAL A 259 -8.13 4.30 -16.23
CA VAL A 259 -9.42 3.84 -16.77
C VAL A 259 -10.53 4.74 -16.20
N SER A 260 -11.62 4.94 -16.95
CA SER A 260 -12.76 5.73 -16.44
C SER A 260 -13.28 5.14 -15.13
N LEU A 261 -13.55 6.01 -14.15
CA LEU A 261 -14.10 5.59 -12.85
C LEU A 261 -15.42 4.82 -13.02
N SER A 262 -16.26 5.25 -13.97
CA SER A 262 -17.51 4.57 -14.31
C SER A 262 -17.29 3.14 -14.83
N GLU A 263 -16.32 2.96 -15.72
CA GLU A 263 -15.95 1.65 -16.27
C GLU A 263 -15.40 0.74 -15.17
N LYS A 264 -14.56 1.26 -14.28
CA LYS A 264 -14.02 0.50 -13.14
C LYS A 264 -15.10 0.12 -12.13
N CYS A 265 -16.07 0.98 -11.85
CA CYS A 265 -17.21 0.62 -11.02
C CYS A 265 -18.05 -0.51 -11.67
N ARG A 266 -18.28 -0.49 -12.99
CA ARG A 266 -18.96 -1.59 -13.71
C ARG A 266 -18.17 -2.90 -13.65
N GLU A 267 -16.85 -2.84 -13.84
CA GLU A 267 -15.97 -3.99 -13.73
C GLU A 267 -16.01 -4.60 -12.31
N ALA A 268 -15.87 -3.78 -11.28
CA ALA A 268 -15.90 -4.22 -9.89
C ALA A 268 -17.28 -4.78 -9.49
N LEU A 269 -18.38 -4.21 -9.99
CA LEU A 269 -19.72 -4.78 -9.83
C LEU A 269 -19.83 -6.18 -10.43
N LYS A 270 -19.33 -6.37 -11.66
CA LYS A 270 -19.35 -7.68 -12.34
C LYS A 270 -18.47 -8.71 -11.61
N ASN A 271 -17.27 -8.32 -11.21
CA ASN A 271 -16.34 -9.19 -10.47
C ASN A 271 -16.92 -9.55 -9.10
N GLY A 272 -17.45 -8.56 -8.38
CA GLY A 272 -18.11 -8.74 -7.10
C GLY A 272 -19.31 -9.68 -7.19
N LEU A 273 -20.15 -9.54 -8.22
CA LEU A 273 -21.26 -10.46 -8.47
C LEU A 273 -20.79 -11.90 -8.64
N ALA A 274 -19.75 -12.12 -9.46
CA ALA A 274 -19.18 -13.45 -9.69
C ALA A 274 -18.61 -14.08 -8.41
N LEU A 275 -17.91 -13.29 -7.58
CA LEU A 275 -17.37 -13.74 -6.30
C LEU A 275 -18.48 -14.06 -5.30
N LEU A 276 -19.46 -13.17 -5.16
CA LEU A 276 -20.54 -13.32 -4.18
C LEU A 276 -21.47 -14.50 -4.50
N GLN A 277 -21.64 -14.85 -5.78
CA GLN A 277 -22.43 -16.00 -6.22
C GLN A 277 -21.75 -17.36 -5.99
N ASN A 278 -20.51 -17.41 -5.53
CA ASN A 278 -19.79 -18.67 -5.36
C ASN A 278 -20.43 -19.60 -4.31
N GLU A 279 -20.78 -20.81 -4.73
CA GLU A 279 -21.36 -21.86 -3.88
C GLU A 279 -20.38 -23.00 -3.57
N ARG A 280 -19.11 -22.89 -4.00
CA ARG A 280 -18.09 -23.94 -3.84
C ARG A 280 -16.97 -23.52 -2.90
N SER A 281 -16.55 -24.40 -2.00
CA SER A 281 -15.41 -24.11 -1.12
C SER A 281 -14.13 -23.99 -1.96
N VAL A 282 -13.39 -22.91 -1.73
CA VAL A 282 -12.12 -22.63 -2.43
C VAL A 282 -10.88 -22.91 -1.58
N SER A 283 -11.08 -23.18 -0.29
CA SER A 283 -10.04 -23.55 0.67
C SER A 283 -10.41 -24.85 1.40
N GLY A 284 -9.39 -25.52 1.94
CA GLY A 284 -9.56 -26.60 2.92
C GLY A 284 -9.90 -26.07 4.33
N GLU A 285 -9.66 -24.79 4.59
CA GLU A 285 -10.05 -24.12 5.83
C GLU A 285 -11.52 -23.64 5.72
N PRO A 286 -12.42 -24.08 6.62
CA PRO A 286 -13.86 -23.84 6.46
C PRO A 286 -14.27 -22.36 6.38
N LEU A 287 -13.56 -21.48 7.10
CA LEU A 287 -13.90 -20.06 7.21
C LEU A 287 -13.15 -19.17 6.20
N VAL A 288 -12.35 -19.76 5.32
CA VAL A 288 -11.60 -19.03 4.29
C VAL A 288 -12.27 -19.18 2.93
N GLY A 289 -12.60 -18.06 2.30
CA GLY A 289 -13.18 -18.02 0.95
C GLY A 289 -14.22 -16.90 0.77
N TYR A 290 -14.98 -16.99 -0.31
CA TYR A 290 -15.94 -15.97 -0.71
C TYR A 290 -17.25 -16.56 -1.24
N GLY A 291 -18.28 -15.73 -1.23
CA GLY A 291 -19.61 -16.06 -1.75
C GLY A 291 -20.54 -16.79 -0.79
N LEU A 292 -21.67 -17.23 -1.34
CA LEU A 292 -22.77 -17.87 -0.60
C LEU A 292 -22.35 -19.11 0.20
N VAL A 293 -21.30 -19.82 -0.23
CA VAL A 293 -20.78 -21.00 0.48
C VAL A 293 -20.28 -20.69 1.89
N ILE A 294 -19.82 -19.47 2.15
CA ILE A 294 -19.24 -19.09 3.45
C ILE A 294 -20.28 -19.11 4.56
N TYR A 295 -21.54 -18.78 4.26
CA TYR A 295 -22.63 -18.88 5.21
C TYR A 295 -22.86 -20.32 5.67
N ASP A 296 -22.79 -21.28 4.75
CA ASP A 296 -23.01 -22.70 5.06
C ASP A 296 -21.82 -23.29 5.81
N ASN A 297 -20.60 -22.94 5.41
CA ASN A 297 -19.39 -23.39 6.09
C ASN A 297 -19.35 -22.88 7.53
N TRP A 298 -19.58 -21.59 7.75
CA TRP A 298 -19.55 -21.01 9.08
C TRP A 298 -20.63 -21.59 9.99
N ARG A 299 -21.86 -21.77 9.49
CA ARG A 299 -22.94 -22.43 10.24
C ARG A 299 -22.60 -23.88 10.59
N ARG A 300 -21.90 -24.60 9.71
CA ARG A 300 -21.43 -25.98 10.00
C ARG A 300 -20.43 -26.00 11.15
N GLU A 301 -19.50 -25.05 11.19
CA GLU A 301 -18.54 -24.94 12.30
C GLU A 301 -19.23 -24.57 13.62
N LEU A 302 -20.15 -23.60 13.61
CA LEU A 302 -20.95 -23.26 14.80
C LEU A 302 -21.79 -24.44 15.31
N GLN A 303 -22.32 -25.27 14.39
CA GLN A 303 -23.04 -26.49 14.77
C GLN A 303 -22.10 -27.53 15.39
N LYS A 304 -20.89 -27.70 14.87
CA LYS A 304 -19.88 -28.60 15.46
C LYS A 304 -19.51 -28.16 16.87
N GLU A 305 -19.20 -26.87 17.07
CA GLU A 305 -18.90 -26.34 18.40
C GLU A 305 -20.07 -26.54 19.39
N SER A 306 -21.31 -26.39 18.90
CA SER A 306 -22.52 -26.63 19.70
C SER A 306 -22.70 -28.10 20.08
N ASN A 307 -22.35 -29.03 19.19
CA ASN A 307 -22.44 -30.46 19.45
C ASN A 307 -21.34 -30.96 20.41
N GLN A 308 -20.24 -30.23 20.51
CA GLN A 308 -19.13 -30.49 21.44
C GLN A 308 -19.31 -29.78 22.79
N ASP A 309 -20.44 -29.07 23.00
CA ASP A 309 -20.73 -28.27 24.18
C ASP A 309 -19.57 -27.33 24.58
N MET A 310 -18.87 -26.77 23.59
CA MET A 310 -17.76 -25.85 23.81
C MET A 310 -18.22 -24.57 24.51
N ALA A 311 -17.45 -24.09 25.48
CA ALA A 311 -17.72 -22.82 26.17
C ALA A 311 -17.29 -21.58 25.36
N ALA A 312 -16.28 -21.70 24.49
CA ALA A 312 -15.82 -20.62 23.62
C ALA A 312 -16.42 -20.72 22.22
N ILE A 313 -16.66 -19.59 21.56
CA ILE A 313 -17.11 -19.54 20.16
C ILE A 313 -15.89 -19.17 19.29
N GLU A 314 -15.17 -20.17 18.79
CA GLU A 314 -13.90 -19.97 18.08
C GLU A 314 -14.13 -19.29 16.74
N CYS A 315 -15.22 -19.63 16.06
CA CYS A 315 -15.58 -19.05 14.77
C CYS A 315 -16.11 -17.61 14.85
N LEU A 316 -16.08 -16.97 16.03
CA LEU A 316 -16.68 -15.64 16.23
C LEU A 316 -15.76 -14.52 15.74
N SER A 317 -14.57 -14.39 16.35
CA SER A 317 -13.60 -13.35 16.03
C SER A 317 -12.46 -13.95 15.20
N PRO A 318 -11.99 -13.29 14.12
CA PRO A 318 -12.42 -11.99 13.61
C PRO A 318 -13.63 -12.05 12.64
N HIS A 319 -14.15 -13.23 12.36
CA HIS A 319 -15.10 -13.50 11.26
C HIS A 319 -16.38 -12.65 11.26
N ILE A 320 -17.01 -12.39 12.41
CA ILE A 320 -18.22 -11.56 12.45
C ILE A 320 -17.94 -10.09 12.13
N PHE A 321 -16.77 -9.57 12.50
CA PHE A 321 -16.38 -8.20 12.20
C PHE A 321 -16.14 -8.05 10.70
N ILE A 322 -15.38 -8.97 10.12
CA ILE A 322 -15.09 -8.94 8.68
C ILE A 322 -16.37 -9.16 7.87
N HIS A 323 -17.29 -10.02 8.34
CA HIS A 323 -18.60 -10.18 7.71
C HIS A 323 -19.39 -8.87 7.73
N TYR A 324 -19.55 -8.24 8.90
CA TYR A 324 -20.24 -6.96 9.04
C TYR A 324 -19.65 -5.88 8.12
N GLU A 325 -18.32 -5.73 8.15
CA GLU A 325 -17.61 -4.71 7.38
C GLU A 325 -17.71 -4.95 5.88
N GLY A 326 -17.52 -6.19 5.42
CA GLY A 326 -17.68 -6.52 4.00
C GLY A 326 -19.06 -6.12 3.49
N LYS A 327 -20.13 -6.42 4.25
CA LYS A 327 -21.51 -6.07 3.85
C LYS A 327 -21.76 -4.56 3.91
N LEU A 328 -21.22 -3.87 4.90
CA LEU A 328 -21.28 -2.41 4.97
C LEU A 328 -20.56 -1.75 3.77
N ARG A 329 -19.42 -2.29 3.35
CA ARG A 329 -18.63 -1.76 2.22
C ARG A 329 -19.30 -2.04 0.89
N ILE A 330 -19.88 -3.23 0.71
CA ILE A 330 -20.71 -3.53 -0.47
C ILE A 330 -21.88 -2.53 -0.55
N LYS A 331 -22.60 -2.29 0.56
CA LYS A 331 -23.68 -1.27 0.61
C LYS A 331 -23.19 0.09 0.12
N GLN A 332 -22.11 0.61 0.71
CA GLN A 332 -21.56 1.93 0.37
C GLN A 332 -21.05 1.99 -1.08
N PHE A 333 -20.48 0.91 -1.58
CA PHE A 333 -20.03 0.80 -2.96
C PHE A 333 -21.22 0.86 -3.94
N LEU A 334 -22.32 0.18 -3.64
CA LEU A 334 -23.56 0.27 -4.44
C LEU A 334 -24.14 1.69 -4.45
N GLU A 335 -24.11 2.39 -3.30
CA GLU A 335 -24.50 3.81 -3.20
C GLU A 335 -23.60 4.75 -4.03
N LEU A 336 -22.31 4.43 -4.14
CA LEU A 336 -21.39 5.14 -5.04
C LEU A 336 -21.68 4.81 -6.51
N CYS A 337 -21.97 3.55 -6.84
CA CYS A 337 -22.28 3.13 -8.21
C CYS A 337 -23.47 3.89 -8.80
N MET A 338 -24.53 4.14 -8.01
CA MET A 338 -25.68 4.94 -8.46
C MET A 338 -25.32 6.38 -8.85
N ARG A 339 -24.21 6.92 -8.31
CA ARG A 339 -23.73 8.28 -8.58
C ARG A 339 -22.67 8.32 -9.68
N LEU A 340 -21.84 7.28 -9.77
CA LEU A 340 -20.64 7.25 -10.62
C LEU A 340 -20.85 6.51 -11.95
N ILE A 341 -21.91 5.70 -12.06
CA ILE A 341 -22.20 4.93 -13.27
C ILE A 341 -23.30 5.60 -14.08
N ASP A 342 -22.92 6.22 -15.20
CA ASP A 342 -23.85 6.85 -16.13
C ASP A 342 -24.85 5.82 -16.70
N GLY A 343 -26.14 6.14 -16.60
CA GLY A 343 -27.22 5.31 -17.15
C GLY A 343 -27.53 4.02 -16.37
N LEU A 344 -27.00 3.86 -15.15
CA LEU A 344 -27.37 2.74 -14.27
C LEU A 344 -28.80 2.88 -13.76
N ASP A 345 -29.64 1.84 -13.89
CA ASP A 345 -30.96 1.84 -13.23
C ASP A 345 -30.76 1.74 -11.72
N SER A 346 -31.11 2.82 -11.01
CA SER A 346 -30.92 2.91 -9.57
C SER A 346 -31.96 2.10 -8.78
N ARG A 347 -33.08 1.67 -9.37
CA ARG A 347 -34.15 1.00 -8.61
C ARG A 347 -33.72 -0.37 -8.07
N PRO A 348 -33.16 -1.30 -8.88
CA PRO A 348 -32.71 -2.59 -8.35
C PRO A 348 -31.51 -2.42 -7.42
N ILE A 349 -30.61 -1.47 -7.72
CA ILE A 349 -29.48 -1.15 -6.84
C ILE A 349 -29.95 -0.65 -5.47
N THR A 350 -30.98 0.20 -5.43
CA THR A 350 -31.60 0.67 -4.17
C THR A 350 -32.20 -0.50 -3.39
N ALA A 351 -32.87 -1.45 -4.08
CA ALA A 351 -33.39 -2.66 -3.45
C ALA A 351 -32.27 -3.52 -2.85
N ALA A 352 -31.16 -3.72 -3.57
CA ALA A 352 -29.98 -4.43 -3.07
C ALA A 352 -29.33 -3.72 -1.87
N VAL A 353 -29.20 -2.39 -1.90
CA VAL A 353 -28.70 -1.57 -0.79
C VAL A 353 -29.52 -1.80 0.48
N SER A 354 -30.86 -1.84 0.37
CA SER A 354 -31.73 -2.12 1.51
C SER A 354 -31.50 -3.51 2.12
N LYS A 355 -31.19 -4.53 1.30
CA LYS A 355 -30.83 -5.87 1.81
C LYS A 355 -29.52 -5.84 2.59
N TYR A 356 -28.47 -5.21 2.06
CA TYR A 356 -27.20 -5.10 2.78
C TYR A 356 -27.31 -4.24 4.05
N GLU A 357 -28.19 -3.25 4.06
CA GLU A 357 -28.53 -2.48 5.26
C GLU A 357 -29.17 -3.35 6.35
N GLU A 358 -30.12 -4.23 5.99
CA GLU A 358 -30.71 -5.20 6.92
C GLU A 358 -29.65 -6.17 7.47
N ILE A 359 -28.76 -6.69 6.61
CA ILE A 359 -27.65 -7.56 7.04
C ILE A 359 -26.74 -6.84 8.04
N ALA A 360 -26.29 -5.63 7.68
CA ALA A 360 -25.41 -4.84 8.52
C ALA A 360 -26.05 -4.51 9.88
N GLY A 361 -27.34 -4.14 9.90
CA GLY A 361 -28.07 -3.84 11.13
C GLY A 361 -28.24 -5.05 12.06
N MET A 362 -28.47 -6.25 11.51
CA MET A 362 -28.49 -7.48 12.32
C MET A 362 -27.12 -7.76 12.95
N CYS A 363 -26.04 -7.60 12.19
CA CYS A 363 -24.69 -7.81 12.68
C CYS A 363 -24.29 -6.76 13.72
N GLU A 364 -24.59 -5.48 13.48
CA GLU A 364 -24.33 -4.38 14.40
C GLU A 364 -25.04 -4.61 15.73
N LYS A 365 -26.32 -5.00 15.71
CA LYS A 365 -27.05 -5.35 16.93
C LYS A 365 -26.39 -6.50 17.69
N PHE A 366 -25.99 -7.56 16.99
CA PHE A 366 -25.31 -8.70 17.61
C PHE A 366 -23.94 -8.33 18.19
N LEU A 367 -23.18 -7.49 17.49
CA LEU A 367 -21.89 -6.96 17.93
C LEU A 367 -22.02 -6.04 19.16
N GLY A 368 -23.05 -5.19 19.19
CA GLY A 368 -23.33 -4.31 20.34
C GLY A 368 -23.66 -5.10 21.62
N ASP A 369 -24.29 -6.26 21.49
CA ASP A 369 -24.61 -7.17 22.60
C ASP A 369 -23.52 -8.24 22.85
N LEU A 370 -22.37 -8.14 22.16
CA LEU A 370 -21.34 -9.17 22.18
C LEU A 370 -20.54 -9.16 23.49
N LYS A 371 -21.00 -9.97 24.45
CA LYS A 371 -20.23 -10.38 25.62
C LYS A 371 -19.65 -11.79 25.44
N ALA A 372 -18.47 -12.03 25.98
CA ALA A 372 -17.91 -13.38 26.07
C ALA A 372 -18.88 -14.26 26.88
N PRO A 373 -19.22 -15.47 26.41
CA PRO A 373 -20.06 -16.39 27.19
C PRO A 373 -19.33 -16.83 28.45
N GLU A 374 -20.03 -16.85 29.59
CA GLU A 374 -19.50 -17.33 30.87
C GLU A 374 -19.77 -18.83 31.05
N THR A 375 -20.75 -19.38 30.32
CA THR A 375 -21.12 -20.79 30.40
C THR A 375 -21.30 -21.43 29.01
N ALA A 376 -21.19 -22.75 28.93
CA ALA A 376 -21.48 -23.50 27.70
C ALA A 376 -22.94 -23.32 27.23
N GLY A 377 -23.89 -23.13 28.15
CA GLY A 377 -25.28 -22.82 27.83
C GLY A 377 -25.44 -21.46 27.16
N GLU A 378 -24.79 -20.42 27.68
CA GLU A 378 -24.76 -19.09 27.06
C GLU A 378 -24.08 -19.11 25.69
N ALA A 379 -22.97 -19.84 25.57
CA ALA A 379 -22.27 -20.03 24.30
C ALA A 379 -23.20 -20.67 23.25
N LYS A 380 -23.96 -21.69 23.65
CA LYS A 380 -24.94 -22.38 22.79
C LYS A 380 -26.06 -21.46 22.30
N GLU A 381 -26.63 -20.64 23.18
CA GLU A 381 -27.65 -19.65 22.77
C GLU A 381 -27.06 -18.59 21.84
N LYS A 382 -25.84 -18.09 22.11
CA LYS A 382 -25.14 -17.15 21.22
C LYS A 382 -24.86 -17.75 19.83
N ARG A 383 -24.40 -19.00 19.75
CA ARG A 383 -24.24 -19.71 18.47
C ARG A 383 -25.55 -19.84 17.71
N LYS A 384 -26.65 -20.15 18.40
CA LYS A 384 -27.99 -20.25 17.80
C LYS A 384 -28.43 -18.92 17.18
N VAL A 385 -28.22 -17.80 17.89
CA VAL A 385 -28.49 -16.46 17.36
C VAL A 385 -27.62 -16.17 16.14
N LEU A 386 -26.31 -16.43 16.21
CA LEU A 386 -25.39 -16.21 15.11
C LEU A 386 -25.75 -17.06 13.87
N MET A 387 -26.09 -18.33 14.06
CA MET A 387 -26.55 -19.20 12.96
C MET A 387 -27.84 -18.69 12.30
N ALA A 388 -28.74 -18.07 13.07
CA ALA A 388 -29.96 -17.45 12.53
C ALA A 388 -29.63 -16.18 11.73
N ILE A 389 -28.71 -15.34 12.23
CA ILE A 389 -28.20 -14.17 11.49
C ILE A 389 -27.59 -14.64 10.16
N LEU A 390 -26.71 -15.64 10.16
CA LEU A 390 -26.07 -16.14 8.95
C LEU A 390 -27.05 -16.71 7.93
N GLN A 391 -28.07 -17.44 8.39
CA GLN A 391 -29.14 -17.92 7.52
C GLN A 391 -29.89 -16.75 6.88
N ARG A 392 -30.29 -15.75 7.67
CA ARG A 392 -31.00 -14.58 7.16
C ARG A 392 -30.13 -13.74 6.23
N SER A 393 -28.86 -13.55 6.56
CA SER A 393 -27.89 -12.84 5.72
C SER A 393 -27.71 -13.53 4.36
N LYS A 394 -27.67 -14.86 4.32
CA LYS A 394 -27.62 -15.62 3.07
C LYS A 394 -28.84 -15.38 2.18
N GLU A 395 -30.04 -15.41 2.76
CA GLU A 395 -31.30 -15.14 2.03
C GLU A 395 -31.32 -13.72 1.44
N LEU A 396 -30.96 -12.74 2.26
CA LEU A 396 -30.87 -11.34 1.86
C LEU A 396 -29.82 -11.12 0.76
N GLU A 397 -28.69 -11.81 0.84
CA GLU A 397 -27.64 -11.75 -0.17
C GLU A 397 -28.10 -12.35 -1.50
N ILE A 398 -28.78 -13.49 -1.48
CA ILE A 398 -29.35 -14.09 -2.70
C ILE A 398 -30.31 -13.11 -3.38
N ASP A 399 -31.18 -12.45 -2.61
CA ASP A 399 -32.10 -11.44 -3.15
C ASP A 399 -31.33 -10.22 -3.69
N ALA A 400 -30.34 -9.70 -2.96
CA ALA A 400 -29.53 -8.58 -3.40
C ALA A 400 -28.79 -8.89 -4.72
N LEU A 401 -28.22 -10.09 -4.85
CA LEU A 401 -27.51 -10.53 -6.04
C LEU A 401 -28.45 -10.65 -7.25
N ARG A 402 -29.72 -11.04 -7.06
CA ARG A 402 -30.73 -11.03 -8.15
C ARG A 402 -31.02 -9.62 -8.64
N GLU A 403 -31.19 -8.67 -7.72
CA GLU A 403 -31.41 -7.26 -8.06
C GLU A 403 -30.20 -6.70 -8.84
N ILE A 404 -28.98 -6.92 -8.34
CA ILE A 404 -27.74 -6.47 -8.98
C ILE A 404 -27.58 -7.09 -10.38
N SER A 405 -27.85 -8.39 -10.53
CA SER A 405 -27.77 -9.11 -11.82
C SER A 405 -28.76 -8.59 -12.87
N SER A 406 -29.81 -7.87 -12.46
CA SER A 406 -30.80 -7.33 -13.41
C SER A 406 -30.34 -6.04 -14.10
N VAL A 407 -29.26 -5.42 -13.63
CA VAL A 407 -28.77 -4.11 -14.08
C VAL A 407 -27.37 -4.17 -14.72
N ILE A 408 -26.59 -5.21 -14.41
CA ILE A 408 -25.28 -5.51 -15.00
C ILE A 408 -25.47 -6.40 -16.21
#